data_AF-A0A347UH43-F1
#
_entry.id   AF-A0A347UH43-F1
#
_cell.length_a   1.000
_cell.length_b   1.000
_cell.length_c   1.000
_cell.angle_alpha   90.00
_cell.angle_beta   90.00
_cell.angle_gamma   90.00
#
_symmetry.space_group_name_H-M   'P 1'
#
loop_
_entity.id
_entity.type
_entity.pdbx_description
1 polymer ?
#
loop_
_entity_poly.entity_id
_entity_poly.type
_entity_poly.pdbx_seq_one_letter_code
_entity_poly.pdbx_strand_id
1 'polypeptide(L)'
;MFKLPAISAAVIVLAAQGASACVAYDGPTDTFTNTCGNEVFVQYRTVGGGCYAAERGSVTLKDGESKSDPLLSETCGSSGTFRVDWAWCDYQDWKSGSCKPKF
;
A
#
# COMPACT_ATOMS: atom_id res chain seq x y z
N MET A 1 -3.88 55.48 3.63
CA MET A 1 -4.46 54.59 2.60
C MET A 1 -3.33 53.79 1.98
N PHE A 2 -3.06 52.58 2.47
CA PHE A 2 -2.10 51.66 1.85
C PHE A 2 -2.85 50.38 1.49
N LYS A 3 -2.91 50.12 0.18
CA LYS A 3 -3.43 48.89 -0.42
C LYS A 3 -2.34 47.82 -0.28
N LEU A 4 -2.64 46.72 0.42
CA LEU A 4 -1.88 45.48 0.27
C LEU A 4 -2.71 44.52 -0.60
N PRO A 5 -2.14 43.99 -1.69
CA PRO A 5 -2.82 43.04 -2.56
C PRO A 5 -2.94 41.67 -1.90
N ALA A 6 -4.02 40.99 -2.26
CA ALA A 6 -4.37 39.64 -1.86
C ALA A 6 -3.19 38.67 -2.02
N ILE A 7 -2.74 38.08 -0.91
CA ILE A 7 -1.93 36.87 -0.96
C ILE A 7 -2.90 35.70 -1.05
N SER A 8 -3.08 35.27 -2.30
CA SER A 8 -3.74 34.04 -2.67
C SER A 8 -2.98 32.86 -2.05
N ALA A 9 -3.42 32.38 -0.90
CA ALA A 9 -2.96 31.12 -0.34
C ALA A 9 -3.80 30.00 -0.96
N ALA A 10 -3.47 29.64 -2.21
CA ALA A 10 -3.87 28.36 -2.75
C ALA A 10 -3.17 27.28 -1.91
N VAL A 11 -3.87 26.75 -0.91
CA VAL A 11 -3.47 25.52 -0.22
C VAL A 11 -3.67 24.41 -1.25
N ILE A 12 -2.66 24.22 -2.09
CA ILE A 12 -2.49 23.01 -2.87
C ILE A 12 -2.08 21.96 -1.84
N VAL A 13 -3.07 21.28 -1.24
CA VAL A 13 -2.82 19.97 -0.64
C VAL A 13 -2.56 19.05 -1.82
N LEU A 14 -1.29 18.92 -2.20
CA LEU A 14 -0.80 17.81 -2.98
C LEU A 14 -0.98 16.54 -2.13
N ALA A 15 -2.19 16.00 -2.07
CA ALA A 15 -2.46 14.67 -1.56
C ALA A 15 -2.01 13.64 -2.61
N ALA A 16 -0.71 13.61 -2.88
CA ALA A 16 -0.06 12.57 -3.66
C ALA A 16 1.01 11.96 -2.76
N GLN A 17 0.57 11.19 -1.75
CA GLN A 17 1.38 10.26 -0.92
C GLN A 17 0.51 9.43 0.07
N GLY A 18 -0.81 9.35 -0.13
CA GLY A 18 -1.78 8.86 0.87
C GLY A 18 -2.01 7.35 0.97
N ALA A 19 -1.02 6.50 0.69
CA ALA A 19 -1.16 5.04 0.79
C ALA A 19 -0.52 4.44 2.06
N SER A 20 -0.26 5.23 3.13
CA SER A 20 0.43 4.72 4.33
C SER A 20 -0.11 5.23 5.68
N ALA A 21 -1.39 5.53 5.82
CA ALA A 21 -1.90 5.96 7.13
C ALA A 21 -2.46 4.81 7.99
N CYS A 22 -3.11 3.81 7.37
CA CYS A 22 -3.89 2.82 8.14
C CYS A 22 -3.66 1.35 7.73
N VAL A 23 -2.99 1.08 6.61
CA VAL A 23 -2.44 -0.24 6.31
C VAL A 23 -0.94 -0.22 6.56
N ALA A 24 -0.43 -1.23 7.25
CA ALA A 24 0.99 -1.39 7.55
C ALA A 24 1.48 -2.77 7.12
N TYR A 25 2.77 -2.86 6.79
CA TYR A 25 3.47 -4.12 6.52
C TYR A 25 4.63 -4.28 7.51
N ASP A 26 4.62 -5.37 8.25
CA ASP A 26 5.74 -5.79 9.10
C ASP A 26 6.60 -6.80 8.35
N GLY A 27 7.80 -6.37 7.92
CA GLY A 27 8.74 -7.19 7.17
C GLY A 27 9.26 -8.43 7.92
N PRO A 28 9.56 -8.36 9.22
CA PRO A 28 10.01 -9.52 9.99
C PRO A 28 9.01 -10.67 10.09
N THR A 29 7.70 -10.39 10.18
CA THR A 29 6.65 -11.43 10.25
C THR A 29 5.84 -11.57 8.97
N ASP A 30 6.25 -10.90 7.89
CA ASP A 30 5.54 -10.82 6.61
C ASP A 30 4.04 -10.51 6.74
N THR A 31 3.70 -9.60 7.64
CA THR A 31 2.31 -9.38 8.06
C THR A 31 1.79 -8.04 7.59
N PHE A 32 0.67 -8.06 6.86
CA PHE A 32 -0.11 -6.86 6.59
C PHE A 32 -1.18 -6.67 7.67
N THR A 33 -1.34 -5.44 8.15
CA THR A 33 -2.32 -5.04 9.18
C THR A 33 -3.18 -3.91 8.65
N ASN A 34 -4.49 -3.96 8.89
CA ASN A 34 -5.45 -2.92 8.53
C ASN A 34 -6.08 -2.24 9.76
N THR A 35 -6.05 -0.92 9.79
CA THR A 35 -6.63 -0.05 10.83
C THR A 35 -7.53 1.05 10.25
N CYS A 36 -7.96 0.92 8.98
CA CYS A 36 -8.66 1.98 8.26
C CYS A 36 -10.13 2.17 8.70
N GLY A 37 -10.71 1.28 9.51
CA GLY A 37 -12.14 1.31 9.84
C GLY A 37 -13.04 0.71 8.75
N ASN A 38 -12.45 0.22 7.65
CA ASN A 38 -13.10 -0.36 6.49
C ASN A 38 -12.26 -1.52 5.92
N GLU A 39 -12.89 -2.36 5.10
CA GLU A 39 -12.19 -3.45 4.41
C GLU A 39 -11.30 -2.90 3.28
N VAL A 40 -10.06 -3.40 3.19
CA VAL A 40 -9.08 -2.96 2.21
C VAL A 40 -8.59 -4.13 1.35
N PHE A 41 -8.24 -3.82 0.10
CA PHE A 41 -7.54 -4.72 -0.81
C PHE A 41 -6.08 -4.29 -0.91
N VAL A 42 -5.17 -5.18 -0.55
CA VAL A 42 -3.71 -4.98 -0.65
C VAL A 42 -3.19 -5.83 -1.81
N GLN A 43 -2.36 -5.25 -2.65
CA GLN A 43 -1.63 -5.96 -3.70
C GLN A 43 -0.13 -5.73 -3.51
N TYR A 44 0.66 -6.78 -3.72
CA TYR A 44 2.09 -6.78 -3.45
C TYR A 44 2.88 -7.60 -4.46
N ARG A 45 4.18 -7.32 -4.55
CA ARG A 45 5.19 -8.10 -5.27
C ARG A 45 6.50 -8.12 -4.49
N THR A 46 7.34 -9.11 -4.77
CA THR A 46 8.74 -9.09 -4.34
C THR A 46 9.62 -8.51 -5.46
N VAL A 47 10.57 -7.63 -5.11
CA VAL A 47 11.50 -6.99 -6.05
C VAL A 47 12.92 -7.44 -5.72
N GLY A 48 13.67 -7.89 -6.74
CA GLY A 48 15.03 -8.42 -6.58
C GLY A 48 15.11 -9.94 -6.38
N GLY A 49 13.97 -10.62 -6.31
CA GLY A 49 13.85 -12.05 -6.08
C GLY A 49 12.54 -12.42 -5.39
N GLY A 50 12.42 -13.66 -4.92
CA GLY A 50 11.28 -14.13 -4.12
C GLY A 50 10.09 -14.67 -4.91
N CYS A 51 9.12 -15.25 -4.20
CA CYS A 51 7.99 -15.98 -4.77
C CYS A 51 6.97 -15.13 -5.52
N TYR A 52 6.96 -13.82 -5.27
CA TYR A 52 6.07 -12.87 -5.95
C TYR A 52 6.80 -11.96 -6.94
N ALA A 53 7.95 -12.41 -7.47
CA ALA A 53 8.71 -11.65 -8.46
C ALA A 53 8.06 -11.70 -9.85
N ALA A 54 7.52 -12.86 -10.22
CA ALA A 54 6.86 -13.09 -11.51
C ALA A 54 5.35 -12.87 -11.43
N GLU A 55 4.72 -13.33 -10.35
CA GLU A 55 3.28 -13.23 -10.12
C GLU A 55 3.00 -12.36 -8.90
N ARG A 56 2.00 -11.47 -8.99
CA ARG A 56 1.64 -10.58 -7.87
C ARG A 56 0.80 -11.35 -6.86
N GLY A 57 1.06 -11.11 -5.59
CA GLY A 57 0.19 -11.54 -4.50
C GLY A 57 -0.83 -10.46 -4.14
N SER A 58 -1.86 -10.86 -3.41
CA SER A 58 -2.87 -9.94 -2.91
C SER A 58 -3.59 -10.51 -1.70
N VAL A 59 -4.04 -9.63 -0.82
CA VAL A 59 -4.84 -9.98 0.35
C VAL A 59 -5.94 -8.95 0.59
N THR A 60 -7.11 -9.42 1.01
CA THR A 60 -8.17 -8.55 1.55
C THR A 60 -8.14 -8.62 3.08
N LEU A 61 -8.18 -7.45 3.71
CA LEU A 61 -8.15 -7.30 5.17
C LEU A 61 -9.38 -6.54 5.64
N LYS A 62 -10.15 -7.14 6.55
CA LYS A 62 -11.19 -6.44 7.28
C LYS A 62 -10.60 -5.42 8.25
N ASP A 63 -11.44 -4.56 8.80
CA ASP A 63 -11.02 -3.64 9.87
C ASP A 63 -10.43 -4.40 11.06
N GLY A 64 -9.26 -3.96 11.53
CA GLY A 64 -8.49 -4.60 12.59
C GLY A 64 -7.84 -5.94 12.22
N GLU A 65 -7.98 -6.42 10.98
CA GLU A 65 -7.42 -7.71 10.58
C GLU A 65 -5.92 -7.60 10.28
N SER A 66 -5.20 -8.66 10.64
CA SER A 66 -3.80 -8.88 10.25
C SER A 66 -3.66 -10.23 9.56
N LYS A 67 -2.91 -10.29 8.45
CA LYS A 67 -2.59 -11.55 7.76
C LYS A 67 -1.13 -11.59 7.39
N SER A 68 -0.50 -12.71 7.72
CA SER A 68 0.86 -13.06 7.30
C SER A 68 0.85 -13.79 5.97
N ASP A 69 1.83 -13.52 5.12
CA ASP A 69 2.12 -14.31 3.93
C ASP A 69 3.61 -14.70 3.92
N PRO A 70 3.97 -15.91 4.41
CA PRO A 70 5.37 -16.31 4.58
C PRO A 70 6.14 -16.40 3.25
N LEU A 71 5.45 -16.45 2.10
CA LEU A 71 6.09 -16.49 0.79
C LEU A 71 6.73 -15.13 0.41
N LEU A 72 6.41 -14.05 1.13
CA LEU A 72 7.01 -12.73 0.94
C LEU A 72 8.49 -12.68 1.32
N SER A 73 8.92 -13.50 2.28
CA SER A 73 10.32 -13.69 2.67
C SER A 73 10.95 -14.96 2.08
N GLU A 74 10.23 -15.73 1.28
CA GLU A 74 10.74 -16.97 0.71
C GLU A 74 11.46 -16.75 -0.64
N THR A 75 12.60 -17.41 -0.80
CA THR A 75 13.47 -17.30 -1.98
C THR A 75 13.07 -18.28 -3.08
N CYS A 76 12.01 -18.00 -3.84
CA CYS A 76 11.61 -18.85 -4.97
C CYS A 76 12.35 -18.50 -6.29
N GLY A 77 13.68 -18.61 -6.32
CA GLY A 77 14.45 -18.55 -7.59
C GLY A 77 15.48 -17.42 -7.74
N SER A 78 15.81 -16.67 -6.69
CA SER A 78 16.92 -15.70 -6.69
C SER A 78 17.45 -15.44 -5.29
N SER A 79 18.74 -15.69 -5.04
CA SER A 79 19.44 -15.62 -3.75
C SER A 79 19.85 -14.21 -3.28
N GLY A 80 19.25 -13.15 -3.84
CA GLY A 80 19.55 -11.76 -3.49
C GLY A 80 18.78 -11.23 -2.29
N THR A 81 19.16 -10.04 -1.80
CA THR A 81 18.30 -9.23 -0.94
C THR A 81 17.11 -8.74 -1.77
N PHE A 82 15.89 -9.11 -1.38
CA PHE A 82 14.68 -8.63 -2.02
C PHE A 82 13.84 -7.81 -1.03
N ARG A 83 12.98 -6.97 -1.59
CA ARG A 83 12.04 -6.13 -0.84
C ARG A 83 10.61 -6.37 -1.30
N VAL A 84 9.66 -6.05 -0.44
CA VAL A 84 8.23 -6.10 -0.77
C VAL A 84 7.78 -4.71 -1.21
N ASP A 85 7.38 -4.60 -2.48
CA ASP A 85 6.65 -3.42 -2.99
C ASP A 85 5.16 -3.72 -2.87
N TRP A 86 4.39 -2.80 -2.30
CA TRP A 86 2.96 -3.01 -2.08
C TRP A 86 2.18 -1.69 -2.09
N ALA A 87 0.89 -1.80 -2.39
CA ALA A 87 -0.08 -0.72 -2.28
C ALA A 87 -1.46 -1.29 -1.96
N TRP A 88 -2.37 -0.43 -1.53
CA TRP A 88 -3.73 -0.84 -1.17
C TRP A 88 -4.78 0.16 -1.64
N CYS A 89 -6.04 -0.29 -1.60
CA CYS A 89 -7.24 0.47 -1.88
C CYS A 89 -8.32 0.12 -0.85
N ASP A 90 -9.27 1.01 -0.61
CA ASP A 90 -10.57 0.59 -0.08
C ASP A 90 -11.15 -0.52 -0.97
N TYR A 91 -11.75 -1.55 -0.37
CA TYR A 91 -12.23 -2.71 -1.11
C TYR A 91 -13.39 -2.39 -2.07
N GLN A 92 -14.27 -1.45 -1.70
CA GLN A 92 -15.37 -1.03 -2.58
C GLN A 92 -14.84 -0.21 -3.75
N ASP A 93 -13.88 0.69 -3.51
CA ASP A 93 -13.23 1.48 -4.56
C ASP A 93 -12.41 0.62 -5.52
N TRP A 94 -11.78 -0.44 -5.03
CA TRP A 94 -11.12 -1.43 -5.88
C TRP A 94 -12.12 -2.18 -6.77
N LYS A 95 -13.22 -2.68 -6.18
CA LYS A 95 -14.26 -3.42 -6.93
C LYS A 95 -14.94 -2.55 -8.00
N SER A 96 -15.19 -1.27 -7.70
CA SER A 96 -15.76 -0.32 -8.65
C SER A 96 -14.76 0.10 -9.74
N GLY A 97 -13.46 -0.18 -9.54
CA GLY A 97 -12.37 0.23 -10.42
C GLY A 97 -11.93 1.68 -10.23
N SER A 98 -12.51 2.40 -9.27
CA SER A 98 -12.15 3.76 -8.88
C SER A 98 -10.76 3.85 -8.25
N CYS A 99 -10.31 2.76 -7.61
CA CYS A 99 -8.95 2.62 -7.10
C CYS A 99 -8.25 1.40 -7.72
N LYS A 100 -6.97 1.59 -8.08
CA LYS A 100 -6.09 0.52 -8.57
C LYS A 100 -4.77 0.62 -7.81
N PRO A 101 -4.39 -0.38 -6.99
CA PRO A 101 -3.14 -0.35 -6.26
C PRO A 101 -1.96 -0.22 -7.25
N LYS A 102 -1.07 0.74 -6.99
CA LYS A 102 0.15 0.97 -7.79
C LYS A 102 1.34 1.07 -6.86
N PHE A 103 2.35 0.23 -7.12
CA PHE A 103 3.60 0.12 -6.39
C PHE A 103 4.77 -0.05 -7.36
#